data_AF-A0A3P8TW07-F1
#
_entry.id   AF-A0A3P8TW07-F1
#
_cell.length_a   1.000
_cell.length_b   1.000
_cell.length_c   1.000
_cell.angle_alpha   90.00
_cell.angle_beta   90.00
_cell.angle_gamma   90.00
#
_symmetry.space_group_name_H-M   'P 1'
#
loop_
_entity.id
_entity.type
_entity.pdbx_description
1 polymer ?
#
loop_
_entity_poly.entity_id
_entity_poly.type
_entity_poly.pdbx_seq_one_letter_code
_entity_poly.pdbx_strand_id
1 'polypeptide(L)'
;MSTLPSENSPEDVNNRSFWMPGNYQRTVKRTEDAFQACNDMVACFQERARVERQYAQQLSEWSNKWKPVVDSSPLYGSLLKAWQCFLSSADRLASLHASICRSLVSEDGDRVRTWQKDTFHKKLFGGFKESQDIDTGFARAQKPWAKRLKKLDKARRAYHKVSRKEQAAREREAHAQGNPDVAIDKQKKIQEEREVAQQEAEKVRTRYEKVLEEVNRYAPRYMEEMESIFDQSQDEERKRIVFLKQAFLSIHKHLDITNNESVRAVYNELHNTLMAIDDQEDLRWWKNTHGPGMPTDWPHFQEWTPEKKTKKGKKEVEKKGTIERGVMIGGVRVRALYDYAGQETDELSFKAGEEFLKIEDEDDQGWCRGMKDGGWEGLYPANYVEVV
;
A
#
# COMPACT_ATOMS: atom_id res chain seq x y z
N MET A 1 -1.55 17.46 -13.95
CA MET A 1 -1.58 18.85 -14.45
C MET A 1 -1.68 19.77 -13.25
N SER A 2 -0.57 20.40 -12.85
CA SER A 2 -0.57 21.39 -11.76
C SER A 2 -0.72 22.76 -12.38
N THR A 3 -1.83 23.44 -12.08
CA THR A 3 -2.08 24.81 -12.53
C THR A 3 -1.10 25.75 -11.84
N LEU A 4 -0.19 26.35 -12.61
CA LEU A 4 0.63 27.47 -12.15
C LEU A 4 -0.28 28.64 -11.76
N PRO A 5 -0.01 29.39 -10.67
CA PRO A 5 -0.82 30.55 -10.32
C PRO A 5 -0.59 31.68 -11.33
N SER A 6 -1.67 32.28 -11.80
CA SER A 6 -1.67 33.46 -12.67
C SER A 6 -0.80 34.60 -12.12
N GLU A 7 -0.12 35.30 -13.02
CA GLU A 7 0.63 36.53 -12.76
C GLU A 7 -0.23 37.54 -11.98
N ASN A 8 0.02 37.69 -10.68
CA ASN A 8 -0.63 38.69 -9.84
C ASN A 8 0.19 39.98 -9.86
N SER A 9 -0.47 41.15 -9.88
CA SER A 9 0.20 42.45 -9.85
C SER A 9 1.08 42.62 -8.59
N PRO A 10 2.14 43.45 -8.63
CA PRO A 10 3.07 43.62 -7.50
C PRO A 10 2.40 44.07 -6.19
N GLU A 11 1.33 44.86 -6.28
CA GLU A 11 0.54 45.31 -5.12
C GLU A 11 -0.24 44.15 -4.46
N ASP A 12 -0.67 43.17 -5.24
CA ASP A 12 -1.40 41.99 -4.76
C ASP A 12 -0.44 40.98 -4.08
N VAL A 13 0.81 40.91 -4.54
CA VAL A 13 1.86 40.07 -3.90
C VAL A 13 2.20 40.59 -2.51
N ASN A 14 2.39 41.90 -2.35
CA ASN A 14 2.71 42.50 -1.05
C ASN A 14 1.57 42.33 -0.04
N ASN A 15 0.31 42.43 -0.47
CA ASN A 15 -0.84 42.21 0.39
C ASN A 15 -1.04 40.74 0.80
N ARG A 16 -0.51 39.79 0.01
CA ARG A 16 -0.54 38.34 0.30
C ARG A 16 0.69 37.82 1.04
N SER A 17 1.65 38.69 1.35
CA SER A 17 2.88 38.33 2.07
C SER A 17 2.59 37.78 3.46
N PHE A 18 3.31 36.73 3.88
CA PHE A 18 3.23 36.13 5.21
C PHE A 18 3.35 37.18 6.34
N TRP A 19 4.18 38.19 6.12
CA TRP A 19 4.46 39.25 7.09
C TRP A 19 3.28 40.18 7.35
N MET A 20 2.28 40.18 6.47
CA MET A 20 1.09 41.00 6.64
C MET A 20 0.13 40.39 7.68
N PRO A 21 -0.56 41.24 8.46
CA PRO A 21 -1.49 40.76 9.47
C PRO A 21 -2.50 39.72 8.97
N GLY A 22 -2.55 38.56 9.62
CA GLY A 22 -3.48 37.47 9.31
C GLY A 22 -3.04 36.50 8.19
N ASN A 23 -1.99 36.79 7.42
CA ASN A 23 -1.61 35.91 6.30
C ASN A 23 -0.91 34.61 6.73
N TYR A 24 -0.50 34.50 8.00
CA TYR A 24 0.00 33.26 8.59
C TYR A 24 -1.06 32.14 8.66
N GLN A 25 -2.34 32.46 8.44
CA GLN A 25 -3.45 31.49 8.46
C GLN A 25 -3.28 30.35 7.45
N ARG A 26 -2.54 30.57 6.35
CA ARG A 26 -2.20 29.49 5.41
C ARG A 26 -1.34 28.41 6.07
N THR A 27 -0.42 28.81 6.95
CA THR A 27 0.42 27.88 7.72
C THR A 27 -0.41 27.13 8.75
N VAL A 28 -1.35 27.79 9.43
CA VAL A 28 -2.27 27.16 10.39
C VAL A 28 -3.14 26.11 9.69
N LYS A 29 -3.76 26.48 8.56
CA LYS A 29 -4.65 25.62 7.78
C LYS A 29 -3.97 24.34 7.28
N ARG A 30 -2.64 24.36 7.10
CA ARG A 30 -1.87 23.21 6.63
C ARG A 30 -2.08 21.98 7.52
N THR A 31 -2.36 22.15 8.80
CA THR A 31 -2.66 21.05 9.73
C THR A 31 -3.96 20.33 9.36
N GLU A 32 -5.06 21.06 9.12
CA GLU A 32 -6.33 20.46 8.67
C GLU A 32 -6.18 19.80 7.29
N ASP A 33 -5.50 20.47 6.36
CA ASP A 33 -5.25 19.96 5.02
C ASP A 33 -4.39 18.67 5.07
N ALA A 34 -3.40 18.61 5.96
CA ALA A 34 -2.57 17.44 6.19
C ALA A 34 -3.34 16.26 6.78
N PHE A 35 -4.23 16.52 7.74
CA PHE A 35 -5.13 15.50 8.28
C PHE A 35 -6.02 14.92 7.18
N GLN A 36 -6.61 15.78 6.35
CA GLN A 36 -7.47 15.35 5.25
C GLN A 36 -6.70 14.56 4.19
N ALA A 37 -5.49 15.00 3.83
CA ALA A 37 -4.64 14.27 2.90
C ALA A 37 -4.34 12.84 3.38
N CYS A 38 -4.19 12.60 4.68
CA CYS A 38 -4.02 11.25 5.21
C CYS A 38 -5.28 10.38 5.02
N ASN A 39 -6.49 10.95 5.17
CA ASN A 39 -7.73 10.24 4.88
C ASN A 39 -7.81 9.87 3.39
N ASP A 40 -7.50 10.83 2.52
CA ASP A 40 -7.56 10.65 1.07
C ASP A 40 -6.55 9.57 0.62
N MET A 41 -5.36 9.54 1.22
CA MET A 41 -4.36 8.50 0.96
C MET A 41 -4.86 7.12 1.40
N VAL A 42 -5.43 7.00 2.61
CA VAL A 42 -5.98 5.71 3.08
C VAL A 42 -7.13 5.25 2.19
N ALA A 43 -8.01 6.15 1.76
CA ALA A 43 -9.08 5.83 0.82
C ALA A 43 -8.54 5.34 -0.52
N CYS A 44 -7.53 6.03 -1.07
CA CYS A 44 -6.83 5.64 -2.29
C CYS A 44 -6.22 4.23 -2.17
N PHE A 45 -5.57 3.91 -1.04
CA PHE A 45 -5.00 2.57 -0.83
C PHE A 45 -6.07 1.48 -0.71
N GLN A 46 -7.21 1.79 -0.08
CA GLN A 46 -8.34 0.87 -0.02
C GLN A 46 -8.96 0.61 -1.39
N GLU A 47 -9.07 1.63 -2.23
CA GLU A 47 -9.54 1.47 -3.61
C GLU A 47 -8.60 0.60 -4.42
N ARG A 48 -7.28 0.83 -4.31
CA ARG A 48 -6.28 -0.06 -4.93
C ARG A 48 -6.40 -1.49 -4.42
N ALA A 49 -6.54 -1.69 -3.11
CA ALA A 49 -6.70 -3.01 -2.52
C ALA A 49 -7.96 -3.74 -3.01
N ARG A 50 -9.05 -3.02 -3.32
CA ARG A 50 -10.25 -3.61 -3.92
C ARG A 50 -9.99 -4.14 -5.32
N VAL A 51 -9.17 -3.45 -6.12
CA VAL A 51 -8.75 -3.94 -7.45
C VAL A 51 -8.00 -5.26 -7.32
N GLU A 52 -7.01 -5.31 -6.42
CA GLU A 52 -6.24 -6.54 -6.16
C GLU A 52 -7.15 -7.70 -5.71
N ARG A 53 -8.12 -7.41 -4.84
CA ARG A 53 -9.10 -8.40 -4.37
C ARG A 53 -9.97 -8.93 -5.51
N GLN A 54 -10.46 -8.06 -6.38
CA GLN A 54 -11.31 -8.46 -7.51
C GLN A 54 -10.55 -9.38 -8.46
N TYR A 55 -9.29 -9.06 -8.76
CA TYR A 55 -8.46 -9.91 -9.61
C TYR A 55 -8.22 -11.29 -8.98
N ALA A 56 -7.86 -11.33 -7.70
CA ALA A 56 -7.69 -12.58 -6.96
C ALA A 56 -8.98 -13.43 -6.94
N GLN A 57 -10.12 -12.79 -6.73
CA GLN A 57 -11.42 -13.46 -6.70
C GLN A 57 -11.76 -14.06 -8.07
N GLN A 58 -11.58 -13.30 -9.16
CA GLN A 58 -11.84 -13.80 -10.51
C GLN A 58 -10.95 -14.98 -10.89
N LEU A 59 -9.67 -14.95 -10.53
CA LEU A 59 -8.76 -16.09 -10.73
C LEU A 59 -9.22 -17.33 -9.96
N SER A 60 -9.60 -17.15 -8.69
CA SER A 60 -10.07 -18.26 -7.84
C SER A 60 -11.38 -18.85 -8.36
N GLU A 61 -12.35 -18.01 -8.73
CA GLU A 61 -13.62 -18.44 -9.31
C GLU A 61 -13.42 -19.18 -10.64
N TRP A 62 -12.53 -18.67 -11.49
CA TRP A 62 -12.15 -19.32 -12.74
C TRP A 62 -11.51 -20.69 -12.49
N SER A 63 -10.52 -20.79 -11.60
CA SER A 63 -9.86 -22.07 -11.27
C SER A 63 -10.86 -23.08 -10.70
N ASN A 64 -11.66 -22.67 -9.70
CA ASN A 64 -12.68 -23.53 -9.08
C ASN A 64 -13.73 -24.05 -10.07
N LYS A 65 -14.07 -23.25 -11.09
CA LYS A 65 -14.99 -23.67 -12.15
C LYS A 65 -14.38 -24.76 -13.04
N TRP A 66 -13.11 -24.61 -13.42
CA TRP A 66 -12.47 -25.50 -14.39
C TRP A 66 -11.84 -26.72 -13.76
N LYS A 67 -11.41 -26.66 -12.50
CA LYS A 67 -10.71 -27.76 -11.81
C LYS A 67 -11.49 -29.08 -11.87
N PRO A 68 -12.81 -29.15 -11.56
CA PRO A 68 -13.58 -30.39 -11.70
C PRO A 68 -13.66 -30.90 -13.14
N VAL A 69 -13.67 -30.00 -14.13
CA VAL A 69 -13.69 -30.37 -15.56
C VAL A 69 -12.34 -30.95 -15.99
N VAL A 70 -11.24 -30.38 -15.51
CA VAL A 70 -9.89 -30.91 -15.77
C VAL A 70 -9.71 -32.25 -15.07
N ASP A 71 -10.09 -32.37 -13.81
CA ASP A 71 -9.89 -33.58 -13.01
C ASP A 71 -10.76 -34.76 -13.50
N SER A 72 -11.87 -34.48 -14.18
CA SER A 72 -12.72 -35.49 -14.83
C SER A 72 -12.45 -35.68 -16.32
N SER A 73 -11.42 -35.01 -16.85
CA SER A 73 -11.03 -35.09 -18.26
C SER A 73 -10.59 -36.53 -18.63
N PRO A 74 -10.85 -36.98 -19.86
CA PRO A 74 -10.28 -38.24 -20.35
C PRO A 74 -8.78 -38.13 -20.67
N LEU A 75 -8.19 -36.93 -20.61
CA LEU A 75 -6.75 -36.76 -20.68
C LEU A 75 -6.07 -37.44 -19.48
N TYR A 76 -4.84 -37.88 -19.67
CA TYR A 76 -4.09 -38.65 -18.68
C TYR A 76 -2.61 -38.24 -18.69
N GLY A 77 -1.83 -38.85 -17.80
CA GLY A 77 -0.37 -38.78 -17.84
C GLY A 77 0.18 -37.36 -17.70
N SER A 78 1.28 -37.11 -18.40
CA SER A 78 2.03 -35.85 -18.38
C SER A 78 1.19 -34.67 -18.89
N LEU A 79 0.33 -34.89 -19.89
CA LEU A 79 -0.53 -33.84 -20.46
C LEU A 79 -1.63 -33.39 -19.48
N LEU A 80 -2.25 -34.31 -18.74
CA LEU A 80 -3.22 -33.95 -17.70
C LEU A 80 -2.55 -33.15 -16.57
N LYS A 81 -1.37 -33.61 -16.12
CA LYS A 81 -0.58 -32.90 -15.08
C LYS A 81 -0.25 -31.47 -15.49
N ALA A 82 0.13 -31.25 -16.75
CA ALA A 82 0.38 -29.91 -17.27
C ALA A 82 -0.86 -29.01 -17.21
N TRP A 83 -2.03 -29.53 -17.58
CA TRP A 83 -3.27 -28.77 -17.50
C TRP A 83 -3.65 -28.45 -16.05
N GLN A 84 -3.50 -29.40 -15.12
CA GLN A 84 -3.74 -29.17 -13.69
C GLN A 84 -2.78 -28.12 -13.10
N CYS A 85 -1.51 -28.16 -13.50
CA CYS A 85 -0.51 -27.17 -13.08
C CYS A 85 -0.88 -25.75 -13.53
N PHE A 86 -1.43 -25.59 -14.74
CA PHE A 86 -1.93 -24.30 -15.21
C PHE A 86 -3.00 -23.71 -14.27
N LEU A 87 -3.95 -24.52 -13.79
CA LEU A 87 -4.97 -24.05 -12.84
C LEU A 87 -4.35 -23.73 -11.47
N SER A 88 -3.47 -24.61 -10.96
CA SER A 88 -2.74 -24.38 -9.72
C SER A 88 -1.94 -23.07 -9.73
N SER A 89 -1.34 -22.73 -10.88
CA SER A 89 -0.61 -21.47 -11.04
C SER A 89 -1.51 -20.23 -10.83
N ALA A 90 -2.76 -20.29 -11.29
CA ALA A 90 -3.74 -19.22 -11.13
C ALA A 90 -4.20 -19.08 -9.66
N ASP A 91 -4.39 -20.20 -8.94
CA ASP A 91 -4.75 -20.19 -7.51
C ASP A 91 -3.65 -19.57 -6.64
N ARG A 92 -2.38 -19.85 -6.97
CA ARG A 92 -1.23 -19.25 -6.28
C ARG A 92 -1.12 -17.76 -6.56
N LEU A 93 -1.34 -17.33 -7.81
CA LEU A 93 -1.42 -15.90 -8.15
C LEU A 93 -2.60 -15.22 -7.44
N ALA A 94 -3.77 -15.86 -7.37
CA ALA A 94 -4.91 -15.34 -6.63
C ALA A 94 -4.57 -15.12 -5.15
N SER A 95 -3.92 -16.10 -4.51
CA SER A 95 -3.49 -16.04 -3.12
C SER A 95 -2.51 -14.90 -2.86
N LEU A 96 -1.57 -14.67 -3.79
CA LEU A 96 -0.66 -13.53 -3.73
C LEU A 96 -1.40 -12.19 -3.77
N HIS A 97 -2.26 -11.97 -4.77
CA HIS A 97 -3.00 -10.72 -4.91
C HIS A 97 -3.96 -10.48 -3.73
N ALA A 98 -4.55 -11.54 -3.17
CA ALA A 98 -5.30 -11.45 -1.91
C ALA A 98 -4.40 -11.02 -0.74
N SER A 99 -3.14 -11.45 -0.70
CA SER A 99 -2.16 -11.00 0.29
C SER A 99 -1.79 -9.53 0.13
N ILE A 100 -1.52 -9.08 -1.11
CA ILE A 100 -1.26 -7.67 -1.41
C ILE A 100 -2.42 -6.80 -0.95
N CYS A 101 -3.66 -7.22 -1.24
CA CYS A 101 -4.86 -6.54 -0.76
C CYS A 101 -4.86 -6.40 0.78
N ARG A 102 -4.48 -7.46 1.52
CA ARG A 102 -4.39 -7.39 2.99
C ARG A 102 -3.33 -6.38 3.42
N SER A 103 -2.09 -6.49 2.93
CA SER A 103 -1.00 -5.59 3.31
C SER A 103 -1.33 -4.11 3.04
N LEU A 104 -1.94 -3.78 1.91
CA LEU A 104 -2.37 -2.40 1.62
C LEU A 104 -3.37 -1.84 2.64
N VAL A 105 -4.25 -2.69 3.20
CA VAL A 105 -5.32 -2.26 4.11
C VAL A 105 -4.87 -2.34 5.57
N SER A 106 -4.42 -3.51 6.01
CA SER A 106 -4.13 -3.81 7.42
C SER A 106 -2.72 -3.43 7.86
N GLU A 107 -1.79 -3.21 6.93
CA GLU A 107 -0.44 -2.75 7.26
C GLU A 107 -0.29 -1.29 6.89
N ASP A 108 -0.36 -0.95 5.59
CA ASP A 108 -0.10 0.42 5.13
C ASP A 108 -1.21 1.39 5.54
N GLY A 109 -2.48 1.01 5.29
CA GLY A 109 -3.64 1.80 5.67
C GLY A 109 -3.76 2.03 7.18
N ASP A 110 -3.59 0.99 7.98
CA ASP A 110 -3.63 1.09 9.45
C ASP A 110 -2.45 1.85 10.03
N ARG A 111 -1.26 1.72 9.44
CA ARG A 111 -0.09 2.52 9.84
C ARG A 111 -0.35 4.02 9.63
N VAL A 112 -0.94 4.41 8.51
CA VAL A 112 -1.32 5.82 8.27
C VAL A 112 -2.43 6.28 9.23
N ARG A 113 -3.46 5.47 9.47
CA ARG A 113 -4.52 5.79 10.44
C ARG A 113 -3.98 5.97 11.85
N THR A 114 -3.08 5.08 12.28
CA THR A 114 -2.47 5.12 13.61
C THR A 114 -1.62 6.37 13.77
N TRP A 115 -0.71 6.62 12.81
CA TRP A 115 0.10 7.83 12.82
C TRP A 115 -0.73 9.11 12.80
N GLN A 116 -1.80 9.16 12.00
CA GLN A 116 -2.71 10.29 11.94
C GLN A 116 -3.39 10.53 13.30
N LYS A 117 -3.86 9.47 13.96
CA LYS A 117 -4.49 9.55 15.28
C LYS A 117 -3.53 10.06 16.36
N ASP A 118 -2.28 9.62 16.30
CA ASP A 118 -1.23 9.98 17.27
C ASP A 118 -0.66 11.38 17.01
N THR A 119 -0.78 11.90 15.79
CA THR A 119 -0.25 13.20 15.39
C THR A 119 -1.28 14.33 15.55
N PHE A 120 -2.56 14.07 15.24
CA PHE A 120 -3.60 15.09 15.19
C PHE A 120 -4.63 14.93 16.32
N HIS A 121 -4.57 15.81 17.31
CA HIS A 121 -5.41 15.70 18.50
C HIS A 121 -6.67 16.56 18.35
N LYS A 122 -7.81 15.91 18.05
CA LYS A 122 -9.12 16.58 17.92
C LYS A 122 -9.55 17.23 19.24
N LYS A 123 -10.12 18.43 19.13
CA LYS A 123 -10.72 19.17 20.24
C LYS A 123 -12.23 18.95 20.34
N LEU A 124 -12.80 19.22 21.52
CA LEU A 124 -14.23 19.07 21.82
C LEU A 124 -15.17 19.91 20.94
N PHE A 125 -14.71 21.04 20.42
CA PHE A 125 -15.51 21.97 19.62
C PHE A 125 -15.06 22.06 18.15
N GLY A 126 -14.41 21.01 17.64
CA GLY A 126 -13.83 20.99 16.30
C GLY A 126 -12.43 21.59 16.25
N GLY A 127 -11.71 21.26 15.17
CA GLY A 127 -10.31 21.61 14.98
C GLY A 127 -9.33 20.72 15.75
N PHE A 128 -8.04 21.01 15.57
CA PHE A 128 -6.93 20.27 16.17
C PHE A 128 -6.19 21.12 17.19
N LYS A 129 -5.65 20.48 18.23
CA LYS A 129 -4.80 21.13 19.22
C LYS A 129 -3.59 21.78 18.55
N GLU A 130 -2.98 21.08 17.59
CA GLU A 130 -1.81 21.51 16.86
C GLU A 130 -2.07 22.83 16.10
N SER A 131 -3.16 22.91 15.34
CA SER A 131 -3.56 24.14 14.63
C SER A 131 -3.79 25.29 15.59
N GLN A 132 -4.43 25.03 16.73
CA GLN A 132 -4.74 26.05 17.72
C GLN A 132 -3.49 26.60 18.38
N ASP A 133 -2.54 25.74 18.75
CA ASP A 133 -1.30 26.13 19.40
C ASP A 133 -0.48 27.03 18.47
N ILE A 134 -0.40 26.67 17.18
CA ILE A 134 0.25 27.47 16.13
C ILE A 134 -0.47 28.82 15.90
N ASP A 135 -1.80 28.82 15.76
CA ASP A 135 -2.60 30.03 15.57
C ASP A 135 -2.45 31.00 16.76
N THR A 136 -2.52 30.46 17.98
CA THR A 136 -2.34 31.23 19.22
C THR A 136 -0.93 31.82 19.29
N GLY A 137 0.09 31.05 18.91
CA GLY A 137 1.47 31.51 18.78
C GLY A 137 1.58 32.72 17.86
N PHE A 138 1.12 32.58 16.62
CA PHE A 138 1.19 33.65 15.62
C PHE A 138 0.37 34.87 16.03
N ALA A 139 -0.85 34.68 16.52
CA ALA A 139 -1.71 35.77 16.98
C ALA A 139 -1.03 36.57 18.10
N ARG A 140 -0.35 35.89 19.03
CA ARG A 140 0.39 36.52 20.13
C ARG A 140 1.59 37.33 19.61
N ALA A 141 2.41 36.75 18.74
CA ALA A 141 3.59 37.41 18.15
C ALA A 141 3.21 38.61 17.26
N GLN A 142 2.12 38.49 16.50
CA GLN A 142 1.71 39.50 15.52
C GLN A 142 0.87 40.64 16.13
N LYS A 143 0.17 40.43 17.26
CA LYS A 143 -0.69 41.45 17.88
C LYS A 143 0.02 42.78 18.16
N PRO A 144 1.25 42.83 18.74
CA PRO A 144 1.97 44.08 18.95
C PRO A 144 2.38 44.77 17.64
N TRP A 145 2.72 43.99 16.60
CA TRP A 145 3.06 44.49 15.27
C TRP A 145 1.84 45.12 14.58
N ALA A 146 0.71 44.41 14.55
CA ALA A 146 -0.53 44.91 13.97
C ALA A 146 -1.01 46.21 14.62
N LYS A 147 -0.84 46.36 15.95
CA LYS A 147 -1.14 47.60 16.67
C LYS A 147 -0.23 48.76 16.22
N ARG A 148 1.05 48.51 15.97
CA ARG A 148 2.01 49.51 15.46
C ARG A 148 1.72 49.92 14.02
N LEU A 149 1.41 48.96 13.14
CA LEU A 149 1.00 49.25 11.77
C LEU A 149 -0.27 50.13 11.71
N LYS A 150 -1.28 49.86 12.56
CA LYS A 150 -2.47 50.72 12.66
C LYS A 150 -2.12 52.16 13.08
N LYS A 151 -1.15 52.34 13.99
CA LYS A 151 -0.67 53.67 14.39
C LYS A 151 0.09 54.37 13.25
N LEU A 152 0.97 53.63 12.57
CA LEU A 152 1.74 54.14 11.44
C LEU A 152 0.83 54.64 10.32
N ASP A 153 -0.18 53.83 9.98
CA ASP A 153 -1.14 54.15 8.93
C ASP A 153 -2.02 55.37 9.31
N LYS A 154 -2.38 55.54 10.59
CA LYS A 154 -3.03 56.76 11.09
C LYS A 154 -2.12 57.99 10.97
N ALA A 155 -0.83 57.88 11.33
CA ALA A 155 0.13 58.96 11.23
C ALA A 155 0.40 59.35 9.76
N ARG A 156 0.56 58.37 8.88
CA ARG A 156 0.69 58.54 7.42
C ARG A 156 -0.50 59.30 6.84
N ARG A 157 -1.73 58.89 7.16
CA ARG A 157 -2.95 59.59 6.71
C ARG A 157 -3.02 61.03 7.21
N ALA A 158 -2.61 61.28 8.45
CA ALA A 158 -2.58 62.62 9.02
C ALA A 158 -1.56 63.50 8.27
N TYR A 159 -0.35 62.99 8.02
CA TYR A 159 0.68 63.66 7.24
C TYR A 159 0.18 63.99 5.82
N HIS A 160 -0.34 63.00 5.09
CA HIS A 160 -0.88 63.22 3.74
C HIS A 160 -2.00 64.27 3.71
N LYS A 161 -2.82 64.37 4.77
CA LYS A 161 -3.88 65.38 4.87
C LYS A 161 -3.31 66.79 5.00
N VAL A 162 -2.31 67.00 5.87
CA VAL A 162 -1.72 68.33 6.07
C VAL A 162 -0.82 68.73 4.90
N SER A 163 -0.09 67.79 4.29
CA SER A 163 0.71 68.06 3.07
C SER A 163 -0.16 68.53 1.90
N ARG A 164 -1.35 67.95 1.71
CA ARG A 164 -2.30 68.45 0.69
C ARG A 164 -2.79 69.88 0.99
N LYS A 165 -2.97 70.24 2.26
CA LYS A 165 -3.35 71.61 2.66
C LYS A 165 -2.21 72.59 2.44
N GLU A 166 -0.99 72.22 2.82
CA GLU A 166 0.22 73.01 2.59
C GLU A 166 0.42 73.28 1.09
N GLN A 167 0.29 72.23 0.27
CA GLN A 167 0.37 72.36 -1.19
C GLN A 167 -0.66 73.35 -1.74
N ALA A 168 -1.92 73.24 -1.31
CA ALA A 168 -2.97 74.17 -1.71
C ALA A 168 -2.76 75.62 -1.21
N ALA A 169 -2.06 75.80 -0.09
CA ALA A 169 -1.69 77.13 0.41
C ALA A 169 -0.53 77.73 -0.39
N ARG A 170 0.47 76.92 -0.77
CA ARG A 170 1.57 77.32 -1.67
C ARG A 170 1.06 77.74 -3.05
N GLU A 171 0.11 77.00 -3.62
CA GLU A 171 -0.49 77.36 -4.91
C GLU A 171 -1.26 78.68 -4.83
N ARG A 172 -1.99 78.93 -3.73
CA ARG A 172 -2.67 80.20 -3.49
C ARG A 172 -1.72 81.38 -3.34
N GLU A 173 -0.59 81.20 -2.64
CA GLU A 173 0.45 82.21 -2.51
C GLU A 173 1.08 82.53 -3.87
N ALA A 174 1.47 81.51 -4.63
CA ALA A 174 2.06 81.69 -5.96
C ALA A 174 1.11 82.43 -6.91
N HIS A 175 -0.19 82.12 -6.87
CA HIS A 175 -1.20 82.83 -7.66
C HIS A 175 -1.40 84.28 -7.22
N ALA A 176 -1.38 84.56 -5.91
CA ALA A 176 -1.48 85.91 -5.38
C ALA A 176 -0.25 86.77 -5.68
N GLN A 177 0.95 86.19 -5.69
CA GLN A 177 2.20 86.89 -6.07
C GLN A 177 2.26 87.24 -7.56
N GLY A 178 1.63 86.45 -8.42
CA GLY A 178 1.54 86.72 -9.86
C GLY A 178 0.41 87.66 -10.27
N ASN A 179 -0.42 88.15 -9.35
CA ASN A 179 -1.59 88.97 -9.65
C ASN A 179 -1.46 90.39 -9.06
N PRO A 180 -1.28 91.44 -9.90
CA PRO A 180 -1.10 92.82 -9.42
C PRO A 180 -2.36 93.45 -8.79
N ASP A 181 -3.55 92.85 -8.94
CA ASP A 181 -4.81 93.34 -8.37
C ASP A 181 -5.03 92.89 -6.90
N VAL A 182 -4.14 92.06 -6.36
CA VAL A 182 -4.24 91.59 -4.97
C VAL A 182 -3.63 92.64 -4.03
N ALA A 183 -4.45 93.20 -3.13
CA ALA A 183 -3.99 94.13 -2.12
C ALA A 183 -2.86 93.55 -1.24
N ILE A 184 -1.86 94.38 -0.90
CA ILE A 184 -0.67 93.99 -0.13
C ILE A 184 -1.04 93.30 1.20
N ASP A 185 -2.06 93.81 1.90
CA ASP A 185 -2.51 93.20 3.16
C ASP A 185 -3.10 91.80 2.97
N LYS A 186 -3.79 91.58 1.84
CA LYS A 186 -4.32 90.26 1.48
C LYS A 186 -3.20 89.31 1.09
N GLN A 187 -2.16 89.80 0.43
CA GLN A 187 -0.98 89.04 0.06
C GLN A 187 -0.19 88.58 1.30
N LYS A 188 0.02 89.47 2.28
CA LYS A 188 0.63 89.13 3.58
C LYS A 188 -0.17 88.05 4.32
N LYS A 189 -1.50 88.17 4.35
CA LYS A 189 -2.36 87.16 4.99
C LYS A 189 -2.23 85.78 4.33
N ILE A 190 -2.17 85.72 3.00
CA ILE A 190 -1.99 84.46 2.26
C ILE A 190 -0.62 83.84 2.57
N GLN A 191 0.43 84.66 2.68
CA GLN A 191 1.76 84.22 3.08
C GLN A 191 1.76 83.66 4.51
N GLU A 192 1.15 84.36 5.48
CA GLU A 192 0.99 83.88 6.86
C GLU A 192 0.25 82.54 6.92
N GLU A 193 -0.85 82.40 6.16
CA GLU A 193 -1.61 81.13 6.08
C GLU A 193 -0.75 79.98 5.52
N ARG A 194 0.12 80.25 4.55
CA ARG A 194 1.06 79.25 4.01
C ARG A 194 2.15 78.87 5.00
N GLU A 195 2.72 79.84 5.72
CA GLU A 195 3.73 79.59 6.75
C GLU A 195 3.16 78.73 7.89
N VAL A 196 1.94 79.02 8.33
CA VAL A 196 1.22 78.20 9.33
C VAL A 196 0.99 76.77 8.82
N ALA A 197 0.53 76.61 7.57
CA ALA A 197 0.30 75.29 6.98
C ALA A 197 1.61 74.48 6.85
N GLN A 198 2.72 75.13 6.52
CA GLN A 198 4.05 74.51 6.45
C GLN A 198 4.54 74.06 7.84
N GLN A 199 4.40 74.90 8.86
CA GLN A 199 4.75 74.52 10.24
C GLN A 199 3.90 73.35 10.76
N GLU A 200 2.60 73.33 10.43
CA GLU A 200 1.71 72.20 10.75
C GLU A 200 2.17 70.92 10.04
N ALA A 201 2.52 71.00 8.75
CA ALA A 201 2.99 69.86 7.97
C ALA A 201 4.29 69.28 8.54
N GLU A 202 5.27 70.12 8.88
CA GLU A 202 6.55 69.68 9.45
C GLU A 202 6.35 69.02 10.82
N LYS A 203 5.50 69.60 11.68
CA LYS A 203 5.16 69.01 12.98
C LYS A 203 4.53 67.61 12.85
N VAL A 204 3.62 67.42 11.88
CA VAL A 204 2.99 66.12 11.64
C VAL A 204 3.96 65.15 10.98
N ARG A 205 4.86 65.63 10.12
CA ARG A 205 5.95 64.84 9.51
C ARG A 205 6.85 64.24 10.58
N THR A 206 7.38 65.05 11.52
CA THR A 206 8.22 64.56 12.62
C THR A 206 7.50 63.49 13.45
N ARG A 207 6.18 63.67 13.67
CA ARG A 207 5.37 62.66 14.36
C ARG A 207 5.25 61.36 13.57
N TYR A 208 5.07 61.44 12.25
CA TYR A 208 5.02 60.27 11.37
C TYR A 208 6.37 59.53 11.35
N GLU A 209 7.47 60.25 11.18
CA GLU A 209 8.83 59.72 11.18
C GLU A 209 9.15 59.00 12.51
N LYS A 210 8.78 59.59 13.65
CA LYS A 210 8.93 58.94 14.96
C LYS A 210 8.16 57.62 15.07
N VAL A 211 6.92 57.58 14.58
CA VAL A 211 6.12 56.34 14.58
C VAL A 211 6.71 55.29 13.63
N LEU A 212 7.26 55.72 12.49
CA LEU A 212 7.95 54.84 11.54
C LEU A 212 9.22 54.24 12.16
N GLU A 213 10.02 55.04 12.87
CA GLU A 213 11.19 54.56 13.59
C GLU A 213 10.82 53.52 14.67
N GLU A 214 9.75 53.77 15.45
CA GLU A 214 9.24 52.80 16.44
C GLU A 214 8.81 51.47 15.81
N VAL A 215 8.25 51.51 14.60
CA VAL A 215 7.86 50.32 13.83
C VAL A 215 9.11 49.58 13.36
N ASN A 216 10.04 50.29 12.70
CA ASN A 216 11.27 49.70 12.15
C ASN A 216 12.13 49.07 13.24
N ARG A 217 12.21 49.70 14.42
CA ARG A 217 12.93 49.15 15.58
C ARG A 217 12.29 47.89 16.15
N TYR A 218 10.98 47.71 15.99
CA TYR A 218 10.27 46.52 16.44
C TYR A 218 10.30 45.38 15.39
N ALA A 219 10.55 45.69 14.12
CA ALA A 219 10.49 44.71 13.03
C ALA A 219 11.38 43.47 13.24
N PRO A 220 12.66 43.57 13.68
CA PRO A 220 13.49 42.39 13.90
C PRO A 220 12.92 41.42 14.94
N ARG A 221 12.41 41.95 16.06
CA ARG A 221 11.77 41.13 17.10
C ARG A 221 10.49 40.46 16.60
N TYR A 222 9.69 41.19 15.82
CA TYR A 222 8.49 40.62 15.20
C TYR A 222 8.86 39.46 14.25
N MET A 223 9.89 39.66 13.42
CA MET A 223 10.37 38.62 12.50
C MET A 223 10.85 37.39 13.26
N GLU A 224 11.72 37.55 14.25
CA GLU A 224 12.25 36.47 15.08
C GLU A 224 11.13 35.67 15.77
N GLU A 225 10.17 36.33 16.41
CA GLU A 225 9.05 35.66 17.08
C GLU A 225 8.18 34.88 16.08
N MET A 226 7.89 35.45 14.90
CA MET A 226 7.10 34.78 13.86
C MET A 226 7.85 33.61 13.21
N GLU A 227 9.15 33.77 12.93
CA GLU A 227 10.01 32.72 12.37
C GLU A 227 10.10 31.53 13.31
N SER A 228 10.29 31.77 14.61
CA SER A 228 10.34 30.68 15.60
C SER A 228 9.08 29.80 15.58
N ILE A 229 7.89 30.40 15.45
CA ILE A 229 6.62 29.66 15.36
C ILE A 229 6.48 28.97 13.99
N PHE A 230 6.93 29.65 12.93
CA PHE A 230 6.92 29.08 11.59
C PHE A 230 7.83 27.85 11.50
N ASP A 231 9.03 27.89 12.07
CA ASP A 231 9.98 26.79 12.07
C ASP A 231 9.45 25.58 12.85
N GLN A 232 8.79 25.80 14.00
CA GLN A 232 8.08 24.73 14.71
C GLN A 232 7.03 24.07 13.81
N SER A 233 6.26 24.86 13.05
CA SER A 233 5.30 24.31 12.10
C SER A 233 5.96 23.57 10.93
N GLN A 234 7.17 23.96 10.51
CA GLN A 234 7.94 23.26 9.48
C GLN A 234 8.46 21.92 9.98
N ASP A 235 8.88 21.84 11.24
CA ASP A 235 9.36 20.58 11.82
C ASP A 235 8.25 19.53 11.93
N GLU A 236 7.03 19.93 12.29
CA GLU A 236 5.88 19.03 12.25
C GLU A 236 5.56 18.57 10.81
N GLU A 237 5.62 19.49 9.84
CA GLU A 237 5.41 19.13 8.43
C GLU A 237 6.53 18.21 7.90
N ARG A 238 7.77 18.41 8.34
CA ARG A 238 8.90 17.53 8.00
C ARG A 238 8.65 16.11 8.48
N LYS A 239 8.18 15.92 9.72
CA LYS A 239 7.84 14.60 10.27
C LYS A 239 6.79 13.91 9.39
N ARG A 240 5.76 14.63 8.97
CA ARG A 240 4.73 14.11 8.05
C ARG A 240 5.32 13.71 6.71
N ILE A 241 6.11 14.57 6.06
CA ILE A 241 6.72 14.28 4.75
C ILE A 241 7.58 13.02 4.82
N VAL A 242 8.40 12.89 5.87
CA VAL A 242 9.25 11.71 6.07
C VAL A 242 8.39 10.46 6.30
N PHE A 243 7.36 10.55 7.14
CA PHE A 243 6.44 9.44 7.40
C PHE A 243 5.74 8.98 6.11
N LEU A 244 5.14 9.90 5.36
CA LEU A 244 4.41 9.57 4.13
C LEU A 244 5.34 9.02 3.06
N LYS A 245 6.57 9.52 2.94
CA LYS A 245 7.59 8.91 2.08
C LYS A 245 7.79 7.43 2.42
N GLN A 246 7.90 7.09 3.70
CA GLN A 246 8.05 5.70 4.14
C GLN A 246 6.79 4.86 3.87
N ALA A 247 5.60 5.45 4.03
CA ALA A 247 4.35 4.77 3.68
C ALA A 247 4.29 4.44 2.17
N PHE A 248 4.65 5.40 1.31
CA PHE A 248 4.69 5.16 -0.14
C PHE A 248 5.72 4.11 -0.56
N LEU A 249 6.90 4.09 0.09
CA LEU A 249 7.91 3.06 -0.15
C LEU A 249 7.43 1.67 0.30
N SER A 250 6.71 1.59 1.41
CA SER A 250 6.09 0.35 1.91
C SER A 250 5.08 -0.19 0.90
N ILE A 251 4.19 0.67 0.40
CA ILE A 251 3.21 0.30 -0.64
C ILE A 251 3.90 -0.17 -1.91
N HIS A 252 4.91 0.55 -2.38
CA HIS A 252 5.70 0.12 -3.54
C HIS A 252 6.24 -1.29 -3.33
N LYS A 253 6.80 -1.59 -2.16
CA LYS A 253 7.31 -2.92 -1.83
C LYS A 253 6.21 -3.99 -1.84
N HIS A 254 5.02 -3.70 -1.32
CA HIS A 254 3.90 -4.66 -1.35
C HIS A 254 3.34 -4.89 -2.75
N LEU A 255 3.41 -3.88 -3.62
CA LEU A 255 2.90 -3.97 -5.00
C LEU A 255 3.91 -4.58 -5.97
N ASP A 256 5.20 -4.56 -5.65
CA ASP A 256 6.25 -5.09 -6.51
C ASP A 256 6.30 -6.61 -6.47
N ILE A 257 5.55 -7.23 -7.38
CA ILE A 257 5.53 -8.69 -7.57
C ILE A 257 6.76 -9.21 -8.33
N THR A 258 7.55 -8.34 -8.98
CA THR A 258 8.65 -8.76 -9.87
C THR A 258 9.83 -9.34 -9.09
N ASN A 259 9.99 -8.88 -7.86
CA ASN A 259 11.01 -9.35 -6.92
C ASN A 259 10.48 -10.42 -5.95
N ASN A 260 9.24 -10.86 -6.11
CA ASN A 260 8.65 -11.88 -5.24
C ASN A 260 9.09 -13.29 -5.69
N GLU A 261 9.84 -13.99 -4.83
CA GLU A 261 10.35 -15.34 -5.11
C GLU A 261 9.22 -16.35 -5.35
N SER A 262 8.09 -16.23 -4.66
CA SER A 262 6.93 -17.11 -4.85
C SER A 262 6.32 -16.93 -6.24
N VAL A 263 6.29 -15.70 -6.78
CA VAL A 263 5.83 -15.45 -8.17
C VAL A 263 6.75 -16.13 -9.17
N ARG A 264 8.06 -15.97 -9.00
CA ARG A 264 9.05 -16.62 -9.86
C ARG A 264 8.90 -18.14 -9.81
N ALA A 265 8.69 -18.70 -8.61
CA ALA A 265 8.47 -20.12 -8.43
C ALA A 265 7.21 -20.62 -9.15
N VAL A 266 6.10 -19.87 -9.12
CA VAL A 266 4.87 -20.22 -9.86
C VAL A 266 5.13 -20.38 -11.35
N TYR A 267 5.79 -19.40 -11.97
CA TYR A 267 6.06 -19.42 -13.41
C TYR A 267 7.10 -20.49 -13.79
N ASN A 268 8.13 -20.67 -12.97
CA ASN A 268 9.15 -21.70 -13.20
C ASN A 268 8.55 -23.11 -13.11
N GLU A 269 7.71 -23.37 -12.11
CA GLU A 269 7.03 -24.66 -11.96
C GLU A 269 6.14 -24.96 -13.15
N LEU A 270 5.29 -24.01 -13.55
CA LEU A 270 4.44 -24.15 -14.74
C LEU A 270 5.27 -24.45 -15.99
N HIS A 271 6.35 -23.70 -16.21
CA HIS A 271 7.24 -23.91 -17.34
C HIS A 271 7.86 -25.32 -17.33
N ASN A 272 8.38 -25.74 -16.18
CA ASN A 272 9.01 -27.04 -16.03
C ASN A 272 8.01 -28.18 -16.24
N THR A 273 6.78 -28.07 -15.71
CA THR A 273 5.73 -29.08 -15.93
C THR A 273 5.32 -29.16 -17.40
N LEU A 274 5.24 -28.03 -18.10
CA LEU A 274 4.95 -28.01 -19.54
C LEU A 274 6.09 -28.64 -20.36
N MET A 275 7.35 -28.38 -19.99
CA MET A 275 8.51 -28.98 -20.66
C MET A 275 8.68 -30.47 -20.34
N ALA A 276 8.09 -30.95 -19.25
CA ALA A 276 8.09 -32.35 -18.83
C ALA A 276 6.95 -33.18 -19.47
N ILE A 277 6.20 -32.63 -20.42
CA ILE A 277 5.26 -33.43 -21.22
C ILE A 277 6.05 -34.45 -22.05
N ASP A 278 5.78 -35.74 -21.83
CA ASP A 278 6.47 -36.87 -22.46
C ASP A 278 5.45 -37.74 -23.20
N ASP A 279 5.48 -37.67 -24.53
CA ASP A 279 4.59 -38.43 -25.40
C ASP A 279 4.87 -39.93 -25.34
N GLN A 280 6.12 -40.34 -25.15
CA GLN A 280 6.51 -41.74 -25.11
C GLN A 280 6.07 -42.41 -23.82
N GLU A 281 6.21 -41.73 -22.68
CA GLU A 281 5.71 -42.20 -21.40
C GLU A 281 4.19 -42.36 -21.44
N ASP A 282 3.46 -41.34 -21.92
CA ASP A 282 2.01 -41.35 -21.97
C ASP A 282 1.48 -42.46 -22.92
N LEU A 283 2.07 -42.61 -24.12
CA LEU A 283 1.68 -43.68 -25.05
C LEU A 283 2.01 -45.08 -24.50
N ARG A 284 3.14 -45.22 -23.81
CA ARG A 284 3.54 -46.49 -23.17
C ARG A 284 2.55 -46.86 -22.06
N TRP A 285 2.20 -45.89 -21.21
CA TRP A 285 1.20 -46.09 -20.17
C TRP A 285 -0.14 -46.55 -20.76
N TRP A 286 -0.63 -45.89 -21.81
CA TRP A 286 -1.89 -46.28 -22.45
C TRP A 286 -1.84 -47.70 -23.05
N LYS A 287 -0.75 -48.03 -23.75
CA LYS A 287 -0.54 -49.38 -24.32
C LYS A 287 -0.64 -50.47 -23.25
N ASN A 288 -0.09 -50.22 -22.06
CA ASN A 288 -0.02 -51.19 -20.98
C ASN A 288 -1.32 -51.26 -20.15
N THR A 289 -2.05 -50.15 -20.03
CA THR A 289 -3.30 -50.07 -19.24
C THR A 289 -4.55 -50.41 -20.04
N HIS A 290 -4.58 -50.07 -21.33
CA HIS A 290 -5.76 -50.18 -22.19
C HIS A 290 -5.50 -50.86 -23.54
N GLY A 291 -4.26 -51.29 -23.80
CA GLY A 291 -3.85 -51.79 -25.10
C GLY A 291 -3.21 -53.18 -25.06
N PRO A 292 -2.45 -53.55 -26.11
CA PRO A 292 -1.83 -54.86 -26.24
C PRO A 292 -0.78 -55.20 -25.17
N GLY A 293 -0.40 -54.26 -24.31
CA GLY A 293 0.50 -54.51 -23.18
C GLY A 293 -0.20 -55.04 -21.93
N MET A 294 -1.54 -55.09 -21.92
CA MET A 294 -2.30 -55.66 -20.80
C MET A 294 -2.03 -57.17 -20.68
N PRO A 295 -1.93 -57.70 -19.44
CA PRO A 295 -1.79 -59.14 -19.24
C PRO A 295 -3.03 -59.86 -19.79
N THR A 296 -2.80 -60.96 -20.50
CA THR A 296 -3.85 -61.84 -21.00
C THR A 296 -3.48 -63.28 -20.68
N ASP A 297 -4.44 -64.01 -20.13
CA ASP A 297 -4.35 -65.46 -20.00
C ASP A 297 -4.83 -66.10 -21.30
N TRP A 298 -3.89 -66.39 -22.19
CA TRP A 298 -4.22 -66.97 -23.49
C TRP A 298 -4.76 -68.40 -23.32
N PRO A 299 -5.75 -68.81 -24.12
CA PRO A 299 -6.33 -70.14 -24.01
C PRO A 299 -5.25 -71.22 -24.07
N HIS A 300 -5.12 -71.97 -22.98
CA HIS A 300 -4.28 -73.14 -22.90
C HIS A 300 -5.15 -74.38 -22.66
N PHE A 301 -4.59 -75.57 -22.87
CA PHE A 301 -5.29 -76.82 -22.58
C PHE A 301 -5.75 -76.84 -21.12
N GLN A 302 -7.04 -77.05 -20.90
CA GLN A 302 -7.63 -77.24 -19.58
C GLN A 302 -7.87 -78.73 -19.39
N GLU A 303 -7.17 -79.31 -18.42
CA GLU A 303 -7.35 -80.72 -18.08
C GLU A 303 -8.77 -80.92 -17.52
N TRP A 304 -9.51 -81.85 -18.13
CA TRP A 304 -10.85 -82.18 -17.64
C TRP A 304 -10.71 -82.76 -16.22
N THR A 305 -11.17 -82.01 -15.23
CA THR A 305 -11.25 -82.50 -13.85
C THR A 305 -12.68 -82.96 -13.60
N PRO A 306 -12.89 -84.19 -13.08
CA PRO A 306 -14.23 -84.65 -12.73
C PRO A 306 -14.81 -83.73 -11.65
N GLU A 307 -16.05 -83.27 -11.85
CA GLU A 307 -16.76 -82.42 -10.89
C GLU A 307 -16.71 -83.07 -9.50
N LYS A 308 -15.97 -82.45 -8.57
CA LYS A 308 -16.01 -82.87 -7.18
C LYS A 308 -17.42 -82.62 -6.66
N LYS A 309 -18.19 -83.69 -6.43
CA LYS A 309 -19.43 -83.65 -5.66
C LYS A 309 -19.12 -83.08 -4.26
N THR A 310 -19.30 -81.78 -4.09
CA THR A 310 -19.22 -81.12 -2.80
C THR A 310 -20.35 -81.66 -1.92
N LYS A 311 -19.99 -82.28 -0.80
CA LYS A 311 -20.95 -82.60 0.26
C LYS A 311 -21.61 -81.29 0.71
N LYS A 312 -22.92 -81.17 0.53
CA LYS A 312 -23.75 -80.15 1.18
C LYS A 312 -23.48 -80.19 2.69
N GLY A 313 -22.88 -79.14 3.25
CA GLY A 313 -22.80 -79.03 4.71
C GLY A 313 -21.72 -78.10 5.28
N LYS A 314 -21.79 -76.80 4.97
CA LYS A 314 -21.71 -75.70 5.97
C LYS A 314 -21.94 -74.37 5.26
N LYS A 315 -22.95 -73.62 5.71
CA LYS A 315 -23.11 -72.21 5.37
C LYS A 315 -21.91 -71.47 5.98
N GLU A 316 -20.95 -71.08 5.16
CA GLU A 316 -20.12 -69.93 5.49
C GLU A 316 -20.91 -68.67 5.14
N VAL A 317 -20.90 -67.74 6.08
CA VAL A 317 -21.53 -66.44 5.97
C VAL A 317 -20.79 -65.66 4.89
N GLU A 318 -21.49 -65.31 3.81
CA GLU A 318 -21.03 -64.31 2.85
C GLU A 318 -20.82 -62.98 3.60
N LYS A 319 -19.58 -62.70 4.00
CA LYS A 319 -19.15 -61.31 4.12
C LYS A 319 -19.06 -60.78 2.70
N LYS A 320 -19.99 -59.89 2.33
CA LYS A 320 -19.82 -58.97 1.19
C LYS A 320 -18.57 -58.13 1.48
N GLY A 321 -17.41 -58.65 1.08
CA GLY A 321 -16.20 -57.87 0.90
C GLY A 321 -16.37 -57.09 -0.39
N THR A 322 -16.48 -55.76 -0.26
CA THR A 322 -16.32 -54.82 -1.35
C THR A 322 -15.04 -55.19 -2.09
N ILE A 323 -15.14 -55.56 -3.36
CA ILE A 323 -13.96 -55.72 -4.21
C ILE A 323 -13.47 -54.30 -4.48
N GLU A 324 -12.58 -53.80 -3.63
CA GLU A 324 -11.74 -52.68 -3.96
C GLU A 324 -10.87 -53.11 -5.16
N ARG A 325 -11.09 -52.42 -6.28
CA ARG A 325 -10.21 -52.52 -7.45
C ARG A 325 -8.85 -51.96 -7.04
N GLY A 326 -7.97 -52.84 -6.59
CA GLY A 326 -6.54 -52.55 -6.51
C GLY A 326 -6.02 -52.28 -7.90
N VAL A 327 -5.71 -51.02 -8.18
CA VAL A 327 -4.99 -50.59 -9.38
C VAL A 327 -3.59 -51.20 -9.27
N MET A 328 -3.27 -52.16 -10.14
CA MET A 328 -1.89 -52.65 -10.28
C MET A 328 -1.06 -51.58 -11.01
N ILE A 329 -0.64 -50.54 -10.27
CA ILE A 329 0.45 -49.66 -10.68
C ILE A 329 1.72 -50.51 -10.60
N GLY A 330 2.48 -50.55 -11.69
CA GLY A 330 3.78 -51.23 -11.75
C GLY A 330 4.67 -50.71 -10.63
N GLY A 331 4.82 -51.52 -9.58
CA GLY A 331 5.53 -51.09 -8.40
C GLY A 331 7.01 -50.87 -8.66
N VAL A 332 7.59 -49.95 -7.91
CA VAL A 332 9.02 -49.63 -7.96
C VAL A 332 9.76 -50.64 -7.08
N ARG A 333 10.80 -51.30 -7.60
CA ARG A 333 11.64 -52.17 -6.76
C ARG A 333 12.41 -51.32 -5.77
N VAL A 334 12.34 -51.71 -4.50
CA VAL A 334 13.08 -51.06 -3.43
C VAL A 334 13.93 -52.08 -2.67
N ARG A 335 15.07 -51.64 -2.15
CA ARG A 335 15.97 -52.43 -1.31
C ARG A 335 15.99 -51.85 0.09
N ALA A 336 15.83 -52.71 1.09
CA ALA A 336 15.93 -52.32 2.49
C ALA A 336 17.36 -51.87 2.85
N LEU A 337 17.48 -50.66 3.40
CA LEU A 337 18.74 -50.12 3.92
C LEU A 337 19.02 -50.61 5.35
N TYR A 338 17.97 -50.92 6.11
CA TYR A 338 18.03 -51.34 7.51
C TYR A 338 17.07 -52.50 7.79
N ASP A 339 17.31 -53.24 8.88
CA ASP A 339 16.36 -54.21 9.41
C ASP A 339 15.13 -53.48 9.98
N TYR A 340 13.94 -54.01 9.70
CA TYR A 340 12.69 -53.48 10.23
C TYR A 340 11.76 -54.62 10.67
N ALA A 341 11.31 -54.56 11.92
CA ALA A 341 10.35 -55.49 12.47
C ALA A 341 9.04 -54.73 12.71
N GLY A 342 8.00 -55.12 11.97
CA GLY A 342 6.66 -54.55 12.10
C GLY A 342 6.12 -54.76 13.50
N GLN A 343 5.56 -53.70 14.07
CA GLN A 343 4.99 -53.66 15.42
C GLN A 343 3.50 -53.97 15.38
N GLU A 344 2.82 -53.58 14.30
CA GLU A 344 1.39 -53.82 14.07
C GLU A 344 1.15 -54.85 12.96
N THR A 345 -0.07 -55.40 12.89
CA THR A 345 -0.40 -56.51 11.98
C THR A 345 -0.43 -56.14 10.50
N ASP A 346 -0.49 -54.85 10.20
CA ASP A 346 -0.48 -54.25 8.87
C ASP A 346 0.92 -53.76 8.44
N GLU A 347 1.95 -53.94 9.28
CA GLU A 347 3.32 -53.55 8.98
C GLU A 347 4.15 -54.70 8.38
N LEU A 348 4.95 -54.38 7.37
CA LEU A 348 5.79 -55.32 6.66
C LEU A 348 7.15 -55.45 7.36
N SER A 349 7.50 -56.65 7.85
CA SER A 349 8.82 -56.92 8.45
C SER A 349 9.83 -57.35 7.39
N PHE A 350 11.04 -56.78 7.36
CA PHE A 350 12.12 -57.10 6.40
C PHE A 350 13.53 -56.94 6.97
N LYS A 351 14.51 -57.53 6.28
CA LYS A 351 15.94 -57.45 6.63
C LYS A 351 16.71 -56.53 5.68
N ALA A 352 17.77 -55.90 6.17
CA ALA A 352 18.64 -55.08 5.34
C ALA A 352 19.18 -55.88 4.14
N GLY A 353 19.11 -55.28 2.95
CA GLY A 353 19.45 -55.90 1.67
C GLY A 353 18.31 -56.68 1.00
N GLU A 354 17.18 -56.90 1.66
CA GLU A 354 16.01 -57.55 1.07
C GLU A 354 15.33 -56.61 0.06
N GLU A 355 14.97 -57.14 -1.11
CA GLU A 355 14.26 -56.40 -2.16
C GLU A 355 12.77 -56.76 -2.17
N PHE A 356 11.92 -55.76 -2.33
CA PHE A 356 10.47 -55.94 -2.44
C PHE A 356 9.84 -54.83 -3.28
N LEU A 357 8.56 -54.97 -3.59
CA LEU A 357 7.86 -54.07 -4.50
C LEU A 357 7.14 -52.96 -3.74
N LYS A 358 7.43 -51.68 -4.02
CA LYS A 358 6.64 -50.53 -3.55
C LYS A 358 5.37 -50.41 -4.38
N ILE A 359 4.20 -50.39 -3.74
CA ILE A 359 2.88 -50.35 -4.39
C ILE A 359 2.21 -48.99 -4.23
N GLU A 360 2.40 -48.32 -3.09
CA GLU A 360 1.85 -46.97 -2.83
C GLU A 360 2.96 -46.01 -2.40
N ASP A 361 2.79 -44.73 -2.77
CA ASP A 361 3.70 -43.64 -2.39
C ASP A 361 3.59 -43.30 -0.90
N GLU A 362 4.55 -42.50 -0.43
CA GLU A 362 4.61 -42.03 0.95
C GLU A 362 3.35 -41.26 1.31
N ASP A 363 2.69 -41.64 2.40
CA ASP A 363 1.55 -40.94 2.95
C ASP A 363 1.97 -39.74 3.82
N ASP A 364 0.99 -39.00 4.36
CA ASP A 364 1.24 -37.83 5.21
C ASP A 364 1.99 -38.14 6.53
N GLN A 365 2.17 -39.43 6.87
CA GLN A 365 2.86 -39.92 8.07
C GLN A 365 4.22 -40.54 7.77
N GLY A 366 4.66 -40.56 6.51
CA GLY A 366 5.97 -41.08 6.10
C GLY A 366 5.99 -42.58 5.79
N TRP A 367 4.83 -43.20 5.57
CA TRP A 367 4.69 -44.64 5.31
C TRP A 367 4.40 -44.94 3.85
N CYS A 368 5.03 -45.98 3.33
CA CYS A 368 4.76 -46.56 2.02
C CYS A 368 4.14 -47.94 2.18
N ARG A 369 3.47 -48.44 1.13
CA ARG A 369 2.94 -49.81 1.10
C ARG A 369 3.78 -50.68 0.17
N GLY A 370 4.17 -51.87 0.65
CA GLY A 370 5.06 -52.77 -0.08
C GLY A 370 4.60 -54.23 -0.06
N MET A 371 5.05 -55.01 -1.04
CA MET A 371 4.74 -56.44 -1.17
C MET A 371 5.99 -57.28 -1.39
N LYS A 372 6.13 -58.33 -0.58
CA LYS A 372 7.20 -59.34 -0.68
C LYS A 372 6.85 -60.48 -1.62
N ASP A 373 7.90 -61.17 -2.06
CA ASP A 373 7.79 -62.46 -2.76
C ASP A 373 7.08 -63.48 -1.85
N GLY A 374 5.83 -63.79 -2.17
CA GLY A 374 4.94 -64.60 -1.33
C GLY A 374 3.57 -63.98 -1.07
N GLY A 375 3.33 -62.76 -1.57
CA GLY A 375 2.01 -62.09 -1.50
C GLY A 375 1.72 -61.43 -0.16
N TRP A 376 2.72 -61.32 0.72
CA TRP A 376 2.61 -60.59 1.97
C TRP A 376 2.79 -59.10 1.72
N GLU A 377 1.76 -58.34 2.03
CA GLU A 377 1.68 -56.90 1.85
C GLU A 377 1.59 -56.21 3.21
N GLY A 378 2.25 -55.05 3.35
CA GLY A 378 2.14 -54.25 4.55
C GLY A 378 2.82 -52.88 4.39
N LEU A 379 2.62 -52.04 5.41
CA LEU A 379 3.19 -50.72 5.54
C LEU A 379 4.66 -50.78 5.97
N TYR A 380 5.47 -49.86 5.47
CA TYR A 380 6.84 -49.69 5.90
C TYR A 380 7.28 -48.21 5.85
N PRO A 381 8.25 -47.78 6.67
CA PRO A 381 8.74 -46.40 6.66
C PRO A 381 9.50 -46.08 5.37
N ALA A 382 9.16 -44.99 4.69
CA ALA A 382 9.75 -44.62 3.39
C ALA A 382 11.29 -44.47 3.46
N ASN A 383 11.81 -44.01 4.59
CA ASN A 383 13.24 -43.77 4.83
C ASN A 383 14.06 -45.04 5.13
N TYR A 384 13.44 -46.23 5.17
CA TYR A 384 14.12 -47.51 5.42
C TYR A 384 14.54 -48.23 4.15
N VAL A 385 14.24 -47.68 2.97
CA VAL A 385 14.52 -48.30 1.68
C VAL A 385 15.11 -47.31 0.68
N GLU A 386 15.79 -47.83 -0.35
CA GLU A 386 16.19 -47.08 -1.54
C GLU A 386 15.56 -47.70 -2.79
N VAL A 387 15.31 -46.89 -3.82
CA VAL A 387 14.88 -47.38 -5.14
C VAL A 387 16.06 -48.06 -5.84
N VAL A 388 15.82 -49.24 -6.42
CA VAL A 388 16.83 -50.07 -7.11
C VAL A 388 16.89 -49.78 -8.60
#